data_AF-A0A2A9NE65-F1
#
_entry.id   AF-A0A2A9NE65-F1
#
_cell.length_a   1.000
_cell.length_b   1.000
_cell.length_c   1.000
_cell.angle_alpha   90.00
_cell.angle_beta   90.00
_cell.angle_gamma   90.00
#
_symmetry.space_group_name_H-M   'P 1'
#
loop_
_entity.id
_entity.type
_entity.pdbx_description
1 polymer ?
#
loop_
_entity_poly.entity_id
_entity_poly.type
_entity_poly.pdbx_seq_one_letter_code
_entity_poly.pdbx_strand_id
1 'polypeptide(L)'
;MATPEFQTQYEQSSEPDQIELLYHDIYKAFGDPNKQATAIQEITTIQQGSKSAEEHIQLFKQSYMRSGYDEMAGIHEAPHLCSLNSPLLDKCMAVPELPVTIEKWYKLVIWLDRQWRQAVAE
;
A
#
# COMPACT_ATOMS: atom_id res chain seq x y z
N MET A 1 -29.82 -42.59 31.83
CA MET A 1 -28.56 -42.25 31.13
C MET A 1 -28.43 -40.74 31.19
N ALA A 2 -27.68 -40.21 32.15
CA ALA A 2 -27.50 -38.77 32.34
C ALA A 2 -26.16 -38.37 31.70
N THR A 3 -26.24 -37.56 30.66
CA THR A 3 -25.08 -36.98 29.97
C THR A 3 -24.47 -35.91 30.87
N PRO A 4 -23.16 -35.91 31.18
CA PRO A 4 -22.59 -34.86 32.01
C PRO A 4 -22.53 -33.55 31.21
N GLU A 5 -23.12 -32.50 31.76
CA GLU A 5 -23.01 -31.15 31.27
C GLU A 5 -21.57 -30.68 31.49
N PHE A 6 -20.76 -30.67 30.43
CA PHE A 6 -19.47 -29.98 30.42
C PHE A 6 -19.72 -28.47 30.41
N GLN A 7 -20.06 -27.90 31.57
CA GLN A 7 -19.94 -26.48 31.80
C GLN A 7 -18.47 -26.16 32.02
N THR A 8 -17.75 -25.90 30.92
CA THR A 8 -16.45 -25.23 30.98
C THR A 8 -16.67 -23.80 31.47
N GLN A 9 -16.49 -23.59 32.76
CA GLN A 9 -16.22 -22.26 33.31
C GLN A 9 -14.89 -21.81 32.73
N TYR A 10 -14.93 -21.03 31.65
CA TYR A 10 -13.81 -20.18 31.30
C TYR A 10 -13.71 -19.12 32.40
N GLU A 11 -12.77 -19.31 33.33
CA GLU A 11 -12.38 -18.26 34.27
C GLU A 11 -11.92 -17.06 33.45
N GLN A 12 -12.75 -16.02 33.38
CA GLN A 12 -12.31 -14.70 32.94
C GLN A 12 -11.35 -14.16 34.01
N SER A 13 -10.07 -14.52 33.88
CA SER A 13 -9.00 -13.91 34.66
C SER A 13 -9.00 -12.40 34.41
N SER A 14 -8.96 -11.63 35.50
CA SER A 14 -8.78 -10.18 35.47
C SER A 14 -7.32 -9.76 35.30
N GLU A 15 -6.39 -10.73 35.24
CA GLU A 15 -4.99 -10.44 34.92
C GLU A 15 -4.82 -10.22 33.41
N PRO A 16 -4.06 -9.20 32.99
CA PRO A 16 -3.74 -9.01 31.58
C PRO A 16 -3.07 -10.27 31.05
N ASP A 17 -3.59 -10.79 29.92
CA ASP A 17 -3.09 -12.00 29.30
C ASP A 17 -1.57 -11.85 29.05
N GLN A 18 -0.77 -12.70 29.70
CA GLN A 18 0.69 -12.66 29.60
C GLN A 18 1.15 -12.84 28.15
N ILE A 19 0.36 -13.54 27.32
CA ILE A 19 0.60 -13.68 25.89
C ILE A 19 0.37 -12.34 25.17
N GLU A 20 -0.68 -11.60 25.52
CA GLU A 20 -0.98 -10.29 24.94
C GLU A 20 0.07 -9.24 25.32
N LEU A 21 0.55 -9.25 26.57
CA LEU A 21 1.66 -8.42 27.03
C LEU A 21 2.96 -8.74 26.27
N LEU A 22 3.25 -10.02 26.04
CA LEU A 22 4.40 -10.45 25.25
C LEU A 22 4.30 -9.95 23.80
N TYR A 23 3.12 -10.06 23.18
CA TYR A 23 2.90 -9.52 21.83
C TYR A 23 3.12 -8.01 21.78
N HIS A 24 2.60 -7.28 22.77
CA HIS A 24 2.79 -5.84 22.87
C HIS A 24 4.28 -5.48 23.02
N ASP A 25 5.03 -6.18 23.87
CA ASP A 25 6.45 -5.91 24.11
C ASP A 25 7.32 -6.24 22.88
N ILE A 26 7.02 -7.34 22.18
CA ILE A 26 7.68 -7.67 20.90
C ILE A 26 7.38 -6.58 19.87
N TYR A 27 6.13 -6.14 19.75
CA TYR A 27 5.75 -5.09 18.82
C TYR A 27 6.40 -3.74 19.17
N LYS A 28 6.55 -3.43 20.46
CA LYS A 28 7.22 -2.22 20.92
C LYS A 28 8.73 -2.25 20.69
N ALA A 29 9.37 -3.42 20.81
CA ALA A 29 10.81 -3.57 20.65
C ALA A 29 11.25 -3.70 19.18
N PHE A 30 10.43 -4.34 18.34
CA PHE A 30 10.79 -4.71 16.97
C PHE A 30 9.82 -4.18 15.90
N GLY A 31 8.65 -3.70 16.30
CA GLY A 31 7.69 -3.10 15.38
C GLY A 31 8.15 -1.70 14.97
N ASP A 32 7.79 -1.34 13.74
CA ASP A 32 8.04 0.01 13.25
C ASP A 32 7.15 1.02 13.99
N PRO A 33 7.73 1.99 14.73
CA PRO A 33 6.98 2.99 15.48
C PRO A 33 6.24 3.98 14.56
N ASN A 34 6.61 4.09 13.29
CA ASN A 34 5.95 4.94 12.30
C ASN A 34 5.81 4.25 10.95
N LYS A 35 5.03 3.15 10.93
CA LYS A 35 4.70 2.36 9.75
C LYS A 35 4.26 3.19 8.54
N GLN A 36 3.53 4.29 8.77
CA GLN A 36 3.06 5.15 7.68
C GLN A 36 4.21 5.93 7.05
N ALA A 37 5.08 6.55 7.84
CA ALA A 37 6.22 7.29 7.32
C ALA A 37 7.20 6.35 6.58
N THR A 38 7.42 5.15 7.12
CA THR A 38 8.26 4.14 6.47
C THR A 38 7.64 3.68 5.16
N ALA A 39 6.33 3.41 5.13
CA ALA A 39 5.63 3.05 3.90
C ALA A 39 5.78 4.15 2.83
N ILE A 40 5.47 5.40 3.19
CA ILE A 40 5.60 6.55 2.28
C ILE A 40 7.04 6.68 1.78
N GLN A 41 8.03 6.55 2.66
CA GLN A 41 9.44 6.60 2.28
C GLN A 41 9.80 5.48 1.29
N GLU A 42 9.46 4.22 1.59
CA GLU A 42 9.67 3.09 0.69
C GLU A 42 9.03 3.34 -0.67
N ILE A 43 7.79 3.81 -0.68
CA ILE A 43 7.03 4.12 -1.89
C ILE A 43 7.70 5.22 -2.71
N THR A 44 8.11 6.32 -2.09
CA THR A 44 8.79 7.44 -2.79
C THR A 44 10.16 7.04 -3.37
N THR A 45 10.79 6.00 -2.83
CA THR A 45 12.05 5.47 -3.39
C THR A 45 11.83 4.57 -4.61
N ILE A 46 10.61 4.08 -4.85
CA ILE A 46 10.29 3.33 -6.06
C ILE A 46 10.27 4.31 -7.24
N GLN A 47 11.12 4.05 -8.23
CA GLN A 47 11.19 4.82 -9.46
C GLN A 47 10.81 3.91 -10.63
N GLN A 48 9.99 4.44 -11.56
CA GLN A 48 9.54 3.71 -12.74
C GLN A 48 10.72 3.22 -13.58
N GLY A 49 11.69 4.11 -13.86
CA GLY A 49 12.91 3.77 -14.60
C GLY A 49 12.60 3.15 -15.96
N SER A 50 13.17 1.99 -16.27
CA SER A 50 12.91 1.26 -17.51
C SER A 50 11.61 0.45 -17.52
N LYS A 51 10.97 0.26 -16.35
CA LYS A 51 9.76 -0.56 -16.20
C LYS A 51 8.56 0.09 -16.88
N SER A 52 7.63 -0.73 -17.34
CA SER A 52 6.32 -0.24 -17.77
C SER A 52 5.57 0.37 -16.59
N ALA A 53 4.62 1.26 -16.89
CA ALA A 53 3.71 1.78 -15.88
C ALA A 53 2.98 0.67 -15.12
N GLU A 54 2.62 -0.42 -15.81
CA GLU A 54 1.92 -1.55 -15.23
C GLU A 54 2.78 -2.30 -14.20
N GLU A 55 4.04 -2.61 -14.53
CA GLU A 55 4.99 -3.21 -13.59
C GLU A 55 5.27 -2.31 -12.39
N HIS A 56 5.41 -1.00 -12.65
CA HIS A 56 5.61 0.00 -11.61
C HIS A 56 4.43 0.04 -10.63
N ILE A 57 3.20 0.03 -11.15
CA ILE A 57 1.96 0.00 -10.35
C ILE A 57 1.88 -1.28 -9.51
N GLN A 58 2.31 -2.43 -10.03
CA GLN A 58 2.30 -3.68 -9.26
C GLN A 58 3.27 -3.64 -8.09
N LEU A 59 4.49 -3.11 -8.28
CA LEU A 59 5.46 -2.91 -7.20
C LEU A 59 4.91 -1.96 -6.13
N PHE A 60 4.25 -0.90 -6.57
CA PHE A 60 3.60 0.06 -5.70
C PHE A 60 2.51 -0.61 -4.84
N LYS A 61 1.57 -1.35 -5.45
CA LYS A 61 0.54 -2.12 -4.75
C LYS A 61 1.13 -3.10 -3.73
N GLN A 62 2.23 -3.77 -4.09
CA GLN A 62 2.92 -4.68 -3.20
C GLN A 62 3.46 -3.99 -1.94
N SER A 63 4.01 -2.78 -2.06
CA SER A 63 4.52 -2.01 -0.93
C SER A 63 3.40 -1.56 0.03
N TYR A 64 2.23 -1.18 -0.49
CA TYR A 64 1.05 -0.89 0.35
C TYR A 64 0.58 -2.12 1.12
N MET A 65 0.45 -3.27 0.44
CA MET A 65 0.06 -4.52 1.10
C MET A 65 1.03 -4.94 2.21
N ARG A 66 2.34 -4.69 2.04
CA ARG A 66 3.37 -5.05 3.02
C ARG A 66 3.39 -4.13 4.25
N SER A 67 3.11 -2.85 4.05
CA SER A 67 3.13 -1.87 5.13
C SER A 67 1.88 -1.91 6.02
N GLY A 68 0.81 -2.58 5.58
CA GLY A 68 -0.49 -2.53 6.24
C GLY A 68 -1.13 -1.14 6.19
N TYR A 69 -0.60 -0.29 5.31
CA TYR A 69 -1.11 1.05 5.03
C TYR A 69 -2.22 0.94 3.99
N ASP A 70 -3.38 1.51 4.30
CA ASP A 70 -4.53 1.49 3.39
C ASP A 70 -4.17 2.27 2.11
N GLU A 71 -4.32 1.61 0.96
CA GLU A 71 -4.12 2.18 -0.36
C GLU A 71 -5.02 3.43 -0.56
N MET A 72 -6.16 3.50 0.15
CA MET A 72 -7.04 4.68 0.18
C MET A 72 -6.50 5.84 1.04
N ALA A 73 -5.71 5.59 2.08
CA ALA A 73 -5.08 6.66 2.85
C ALA A 73 -3.94 7.34 2.07
N GLY A 74 -3.37 6.63 1.08
CA GLY A 74 -2.32 7.11 0.17
C GLY A 74 -2.79 8.01 -0.98
N ILE A 75 -4.09 8.34 -1.08
CA ILE A 75 -4.69 9.14 -2.18
C ILE A 75 -4.16 10.59 -2.24
N HIS A 76 -3.31 11.03 -1.32
CA HIS A 76 -2.49 12.22 -1.58
C HIS A 76 -1.57 11.91 -2.77
N GLU A 77 -1.96 12.28 -3.98
CA GLU A 77 -1.43 11.89 -5.31
C GLU A 77 0.12 12.01 -5.47
N ALA A 78 0.79 12.71 -4.56
CA ALA A 78 2.20 13.04 -4.61
C ALA A 78 3.15 11.82 -4.70
N PRO A 79 3.04 10.74 -3.90
CA PRO A 79 3.95 9.60 -4.00
C PRO A 79 3.80 8.84 -5.33
N HIS A 80 2.59 8.80 -5.90
CA HIS A 80 2.35 8.20 -7.21
C HIS A 80 2.98 9.02 -8.33
N LEU A 81 2.73 10.33 -8.34
CA LEU A 81 3.25 11.27 -9.33
C LEU A 81 4.79 11.34 -9.30
N CYS A 82 5.41 11.41 -8.12
CA CYS A 82 6.86 11.53 -7.96
C CYS A 82 7.67 10.29 -8.38
N SER A 83 7.00 9.15 -8.56
CA SER A 83 7.65 7.88 -8.92
C SER A 83 7.62 7.58 -10.42
N LEU A 84 6.83 8.33 -11.20
CA LEU A 84 6.74 8.19 -12.65
C LEU A 84 7.89 8.92 -13.36
N ASN A 85 8.22 8.44 -14.56
CA ASN A 85 9.17 9.13 -15.42
C ASN A 85 8.61 10.50 -15.87
N SER A 86 9.47 11.53 -15.95
CA SER A 86 9.07 12.91 -16.26
C SER A 86 8.16 13.06 -17.50
N PRO A 87 8.42 12.40 -18.65
CA PRO A 87 7.54 12.53 -19.83
C PRO A 87 6.12 12.01 -19.61
N LEU A 88 5.96 11.00 -18.75
CA LEU A 88 4.67 10.43 -18.41
C LEU A 88 3.95 11.30 -17.38
N LEU A 89 4.70 11.84 -16.42
CA LEU A 89 4.24 12.80 -15.43
C LEU A 89 3.69 14.07 -16.09
N ASP A 90 4.43 14.66 -17.04
CA ASP A 90 4.02 15.87 -17.77
C ASP A 90 2.70 15.65 -18.52
N LYS A 91 2.52 14.48 -19.13
CA LYS A 91 1.25 14.11 -19.79
C LYS A 91 0.10 13.93 -18.80
N CYS A 92 0.36 13.38 -17.60
CA CYS A 92 -0.66 13.26 -16.57
C CYS A 92 -1.10 14.64 -16.06
N MET A 93 -0.17 15.58 -15.88
CA MET A 93 -0.46 16.96 -15.45
C MET A 93 -1.23 17.77 -16.51
N ALA A 94 -1.16 17.37 -17.78
CA ALA A 94 -1.90 18.00 -18.87
C ALA A 94 -3.36 17.52 -18.97
N VAL A 95 -3.78 16.52 -18.19
CA VAL A 95 -5.17 16.02 -18.18
C VAL A 95 -6.05 16.98 -17.35
N PRO A 96 -7.10 17.58 -17.95
CA PRO A 96 -7.90 18.62 -17.30
C PRO A 96 -8.76 18.11 -16.13
N GLU A 97 -9.07 16.80 -16.10
CA GLU A 97 -9.76 16.14 -14.98
C GLU A 97 -8.86 15.04 -14.41
N LEU A 98 -8.16 15.37 -13.31
CA LEU A 98 -7.36 14.37 -12.61
C LEU A 98 -8.27 13.30 -12.01
N PRO A 99 -7.92 12.01 -12.16
CA PRO A 99 -8.70 10.94 -11.59
C PRO A 99 -8.76 11.01 -10.06
N VAL A 100 -9.96 11.17 -9.51
CA VAL A 100 -10.18 11.22 -8.05
C VAL A 100 -10.10 9.85 -7.34
N THR A 101 -9.88 8.77 -8.09
CA THR A 101 -9.69 7.43 -7.51
C THR A 101 -8.42 6.80 -8.06
N ILE A 102 -7.73 6.06 -7.18
CA ILE A 102 -6.47 5.40 -7.51
C ILE A 102 -6.59 4.42 -8.67
N GLU A 103 -7.74 3.73 -8.80
CA GLU A 103 -8.01 2.82 -9.90
C GLU A 103 -8.11 3.52 -11.25
N LYS A 104 -8.78 4.68 -11.30
CA LYS A 104 -8.85 5.49 -12.52
C LYS A 104 -7.48 6.06 -12.85
N TRP A 105 -6.70 6.39 -11.83
CA TRP A 105 -5.31 6.82 -11.96
C TRP A 105 -4.45 5.75 -12.61
N TYR A 106 -4.48 4.51 -12.11
CA TYR A 106 -3.76 3.38 -12.70
C TYR A 106 -4.11 3.16 -14.17
N LYS A 107 -5.39 3.23 -14.52
CA LYS A 107 -5.84 3.08 -15.92
C LYS A 107 -5.27 4.18 -16.82
N LEU A 108 -5.29 5.43 -16.36
CA LEU A 108 -4.78 6.57 -17.12
C LEU A 108 -3.28 6.44 -17.40
N VAL A 109 -2.49 6.15 -16.37
CA VAL A 109 -1.02 6.03 -16.50
C VAL A 109 -0.63 4.88 -17.42
N ILE A 110 -1.28 3.71 -17.25
CA ILE A 110 -1.02 2.55 -18.13
C ILE A 110 -1.32 2.88 -19.58
N TRP A 111 -2.43 3.60 -19.83
CA TRP A 111 -2.81 4.00 -21.18
C TRP A 111 -1.78 4.98 -21.78
N LEU A 112 -1.38 6.01 -21.04
CA LEU A 112 -0.40 7.00 -21.48
C LEU A 112 0.99 6.39 -21.74
N ASP A 113 1.45 5.46 -20.90
CA ASP A 113 2.73 4.76 -21.06
C ASP A 113 2.73 3.89 -22.32
N ARG A 114 1.63 3.15 -22.56
CA ARG A 114 1.46 2.35 -23.78
C ARG A 114 1.48 3.23 -25.04
N GLN A 115 0.77 4.35 -25.03
CA GLN A 115 0.78 5.30 -26.15
C GLN A 115 2.17 5.88 -26.41
N TRP A 116 2.91 6.23 -25.35
CA TRP A 116 4.28 6.73 -25.50
C TRP A 116 5.23 5.67 -26.05
N ARG A 117 5.20 4.45 -25.51
CA ARG A 117 6.04 3.33 -25.98
C ARG A 117 5.72 2.93 -27.43
N GLN A 118 4.45 3.04 -27.85
CA GLN A 118 4.07 2.84 -29.25
C GLN A 118 4.64 3.95 -30.16
N ALA A 119 4.50 5.22 -29.77
CA ALA A 119 5.00 6.34 -30.56
C ALA A 119 6.54 6.43 -30.66
N VAL A 120 7.28 5.82 -29.72
CA VAL A 120 8.76 5.75 -29.76
C VAL A 120 9.26 4.57 -30.60
N ALA A 121 8.42 3.55 -30.82
CA ALA A 121 8.76 2.36 -31.59
C ALA A 121 8.50 2.49 -33.11
N GLU A 122 7.78 3.53 -33.52
CA GLU A 122 7.53 3.90 -34.94
C GLU A 122 8.55 4.92 -35.45
#